data_AF-A0A832M9N3-F1
#
_entry.id   AF-A0A832M9N3-F1
#
_cell.length_a   1.000
_cell.length_b   1.000
_cell.length_c   1.000
_cell.angle_alpha   90.00
_cell.angle_beta   90.00
_cell.angle_gamma   90.00
#
_symmetry.space_group_name_H-M   'P 1'
#
loop_
_entity.id
_entity.type
_entity.pdbx_description
1 polymer ?
#
loop_
_entity_poly.entity_id
_entity_poly.type
_entity_poly.pdbx_seq_one_letter_code
_entity_poly.pdbx_strand_id
1 'polypeptide(L)'
;MTTVNLPAEKTSFFGMYKPHQGRYTRFGTLGGAGIVIAFGMFWLTQVFARDAHMFGRTIPALWMQTIAASLLFFIGGGFAWWAVNKPRFAEFLIMTESEMRKVNWPTRQQVIRFTQVVIILTLLLGLIIWLVDAGFVRFFKWIGIL
;
A
#
# COMPACT_ATOMS: atom_id res chain seq x y z
N MET A 1 -37.12 -17.65 -18.01
CA MET A 1 -37.68 -17.26 -16.71
C MET A 1 -37.70 -18.47 -15.80
N THR A 2 -36.73 -18.57 -14.89
CA THR A 2 -36.81 -19.42 -13.69
C THR A 2 -35.94 -18.75 -12.63
N THR A 3 -36.52 -17.80 -11.90
CA THR A 3 -35.89 -17.21 -10.71
C THR A 3 -35.91 -18.27 -9.61
N VAL A 4 -34.84 -19.04 -9.50
CA VAL A 4 -34.62 -19.90 -8.34
C VAL A 4 -34.50 -18.98 -7.13
N ASN A 5 -35.59 -18.88 -6.36
CA ASN A 5 -35.61 -18.24 -5.05
C ASN A 5 -34.73 -19.06 -4.11
N LEU A 6 -33.47 -18.65 -3.98
CA LEU A 6 -32.58 -19.18 -2.94
C LEU A 6 -33.08 -18.64 -1.59
N PRO A 7 -33.30 -19.50 -0.58
CA PRO A 7 -33.70 -19.04 0.74
C PRO A 7 -32.62 -18.10 1.29
N ALA A 8 -33.06 -16.98 1.87
CA ALA A 8 -32.18 -16.03 2.56
C ALA A 8 -31.49 -16.76 3.72
N GLU A 9 -30.29 -17.26 3.46
CA GLU A 9 -29.43 -17.88 4.46
C GLU A 9 -29.18 -16.85 5.56
N LYS A 10 -29.70 -17.11 6.76
CA LYS A 10 -29.44 -16.30 7.94
C LYS A 10 -27.93 -16.37 8.22
N THR A 11 -27.19 -15.40 7.71
CA THR A 11 -25.78 -15.24 8.05
C THR A 11 -25.70 -14.95 9.55
N SER A 12 -25.18 -15.91 10.31
CA SER A 12 -24.66 -15.69 11.66
C SER A 12 -23.80 -14.41 11.67
N PHE A 13 -23.71 -13.70 12.80
CA PHE A 13 -22.87 -12.50 12.94
C PHE A 13 -21.39 -12.75 12.53
N PHE A 14 -20.95 -14.02 12.59
CA PHE A 14 -19.63 -14.50 12.15
C PHE A 14 -19.65 -15.26 10.81
N GLY A 15 -20.79 -15.32 10.13
CA GLY A 15 -20.96 -15.97 8.84
C GLY A 15 -20.35 -15.13 7.72
N MET A 16 -19.30 -15.66 7.09
CA MET A 16 -18.68 -15.02 5.93
C MET A 16 -19.61 -15.08 4.72
N TYR A 17 -19.90 -13.93 4.11
CA TYR A 17 -20.68 -13.85 2.88
C TYR A 17 -19.92 -14.54 1.72
N LYS A 18 -20.50 -15.58 1.08
CA LYS A 18 -19.89 -16.36 -0.02
C LYS A 18 -18.41 -16.75 0.23
N PRO A 19 -18.14 -17.67 1.18
CA PRO A 19 -16.79 -17.94 1.68
C PRO A 19 -15.82 -18.52 0.63
N HIS A 20 -16.34 -19.16 -0.42
CA HIS A 20 -15.54 -19.76 -1.49
C HIS A 20 -15.12 -18.80 -2.61
N GLN A 21 -15.67 -17.59 -2.67
CA GLN A 21 -15.39 -16.61 -3.73
C GLN A 21 -14.71 -15.36 -3.15
N GLY A 22 -13.68 -14.84 -3.85
CA GLY A 22 -13.01 -13.62 -3.41
C GLY A 22 -11.97 -13.80 -2.30
N ARG A 23 -11.54 -15.05 -2.03
CA ARG A 23 -10.67 -15.38 -0.89
C ARG A 23 -9.35 -14.60 -0.94
N TYR A 24 -8.66 -14.63 -2.09
CA TYR A 24 -7.38 -13.94 -2.25
C TYR A 24 -7.51 -12.42 -2.12
N THR A 25 -8.56 -11.85 -2.70
CA THR A 25 -8.80 -10.40 -2.64
C THR A 25 -9.14 -9.93 -1.23
N ARG A 26 -9.88 -10.70 -0.44
CA ARG A 26 -10.17 -10.38 0.97
C ARG A 26 -8.93 -10.46 1.86
N PHE A 27 -8.16 -11.54 1.75
CA PHE A 27 -6.89 -11.64 2.49
C PHE A 27 -5.88 -10.59 2.02
N GLY A 28 -5.87 -10.23 0.75
CA GLY A 28 -5.07 -9.15 0.21
C GLY A 28 -5.43 -7.79 0.80
N THR A 29 -6.71 -7.45 0.85
CA THR A 29 -7.19 -6.18 1.45
C THR A 29 -6.94 -6.15 2.96
N LEU A 30 -7.15 -7.25 3.68
CA LEU A 30 -6.84 -7.34 5.11
C LEU A 30 -5.32 -7.23 5.37
N GLY A 31 -4.51 -7.89 4.54
CA GLY A 31 -3.05 -7.80 4.61
C GLY A 31 -2.56 -6.39 4.32
N GLY A 32 -3.06 -5.75 3.27
CA GLY A 32 -2.74 -4.36 2.91
C GLY A 32 -3.14 -3.37 4.01
N ALA A 33 -4.36 -3.49 4.55
CA ALA A 33 -4.80 -2.70 5.69
C ALA A 33 -3.91 -2.93 6.92
N GLY A 34 -3.52 -4.18 7.19
CA GLY A 34 -2.60 -4.55 8.25
C GLY A 34 -1.23 -3.88 8.10
N ILE A 35 -0.67 -3.85 6.89
CA ILE A 35 0.61 -3.18 6.60
C ILE A 35 0.50 -1.67 6.85
N VAL A 36 -0.58 -1.04 6.40
CA VAL A 36 -0.82 0.41 6.63
C VAL A 36 -0.95 0.70 8.12
N ILE A 37 -1.69 -0.13 8.87
CA ILE A 37 -1.84 0.00 10.32
C ILE A 37 -0.48 -0.19 11.02
N ALA A 38 0.30 -1.20 10.63
CA ALA A 38 1.63 -1.44 11.19
C ALA A 38 2.60 -0.29 10.91
N PHE A 39 2.57 0.26 9.70
CA PHE A 39 3.36 1.43 9.33
C PHE A 39 2.91 2.68 10.10
N GLY A 40 1.59 2.88 10.26
CA GLY A 40 1.03 3.95 11.08
C GLY A 40 1.44 3.83 12.55
N MET A 41 1.43 2.61 13.10
CA MET A 41 1.90 2.33 14.45
C MET A 41 3.39 2.63 14.60
N PHE A 42 4.23 2.21 13.64
CA PHE A 42 5.66 2.53 13.64
C PHE A 42 5.92 4.04 13.51
N TRP A 43 5.21 4.73 12.62
CA TRP A 43 5.37 6.17 12.47
C TRP A 43 4.96 6.92 13.74
N LEU A 44 3.87 6.50 14.37
CA LEU A 44 3.37 7.08 15.60
C LEU A 44 4.39 6.94 16.74
N THR A 45 4.99 5.76 16.95
CA THR A 45 6.06 5.62 17.94
C THR A 45 7.26 6.52 17.65
N GLN A 46 7.62 6.72 16.38
CA GLN A 46 8.71 7.63 16.00
C GLN A 46 8.37 9.11 16.25
N VAL A 47 7.13 9.54 16.01
CA VAL A 47 6.68 10.91 16.31
C VAL A 47 6.74 11.18 17.81
N PHE A 48 6.14 10.31 18.61
CA PHE A 48 6.19 10.46 20.07
C PHE A 48 7.61 10.32 20.63
N ALA A 49 8.52 9.59 19.97
CA ALA A 49 9.93 9.53 20.34
C ALA A 49 10.71 10.81 19.99
N ARG A 50 10.36 11.51 18.91
CA ARG A 50 10.92 12.82 18.54
C ARG A 50 10.48 13.91 19.51
N ASP A 51 9.20 13.89 19.88
CA ASP A 51 8.60 14.87 20.81
C ASP A 51 8.87 14.55 22.29
N ALA A 52 9.44 13.37 22.59
CA ALA A 52 9.85 12.96 23.95
C ALA A 52 10.95 13.85 24.55
N HIS A 53 11.61 14.70 23.75
CA HIS A 53 12.49 15.75 24.27
C HIS A 53 11.73 16.80 25.11
N MET A 54 10.41 16.97 24.91
CA MET A 54 9.59 17.89 25.70
C MET A 54 9.05 17.29 27.01
N PHE A 55 8.83 15.96 27.07
CA PHE A 55 8.20 15.27 28.21
C PHE A 55 9.14 14.38 29.03
N GLY A 56 10.39 14.21 28.59
CA GLY A 56 11.37 13.31 29.20
C GLY A 56 11.00 11.83 28.98
N ARG A 57 12.00 10.96 28.90
CA ARG A 57 11.79 9.49 28.84
C ARG A 57 11.40 8.92 30.21
N THR A 58 10.35 9.44 30.81
CA THR A 58 9.81 8.94 32.08
C THR A 58 8.89 7.74 31.80
N ILE A 59 8.80 6.81 32.76
CA ILE A 59 7.95 5.61 32.70
C ILE A 59 6.51 5.91 32.19
N PRO A 60 5.84 7.04 32.54
CA PRO A 60 4.52 7.37 32.04
C PRO A 60 4.42 7.58 30.51
N ALA A 61 5.47 8.11 29.86
CA ALA A 61 5.46 8.38 28.42
C ALA A 61 5.44 7.09 27.58
N LEU A 62 6.10 6.03 28.05
CA LEU A 62 6.12 4.71 27.39
C LEU A 62 4.74 4.04 27.39
N TRP A 63 4.00 4.17 28.50
CA TRP A 63 2.64 3.65 28.60
C TRP A 63 1.69 4.36 27.64
N MET A 64 1.80 5.69 27.51
CA MET A 64 0.96 6.49 26.61
C MET A 64 1.18 6.11 25.14
N GLN A 65 2.42 5.90 24.71
CA GLN A 65 2.74 5.46 23.35
C GLN A 65 2.19 4.07 23.04
N THR A 66 2.38 3.13 23.98
CA THR A 66 1.93 1.74 23.80
C THR A 66 0.40 1.68 23.73
N ILE A 67 -0.30 2.43 24.58
CA ILE A 67 -1.77 2.50 24.58
C ILE A 67 -2.28 3.12 23.27
N ALA A 68 -1.68 4.22 22.82
CA ALA A 68 -2.06 4.86 21.55
C ALA A 68 -1.87 3.92 20.35
N ALA A 69 -0.75 3.19 20.31
CA ALA A 69 -0.44 2.21 19.28
C ALA A 69 -1.40 1.00 19.31
N SER A 70 -1.69 0.47 20.50
CA SER A 70 -2.66 -0.62 20.65
C SER A 70 -4.07 -0.20 20.24
N LEU A 71 -4.52 1.00 20.62
CA LEU A 71 -5.82 1.53 20.20
C LEU A 71 -5.92 1.64 18.69
N LEU A 72 -4.89 2.17 18.03
CA LEU A 72 -4.83 2.25 16.57
C LEU A 72 -4.94 0.86 15.92
N PHE A 73 -4.24 -0.13 16.47
CA PHE A 73 -4.27 -1.50 15.96
C PHE A 73 -5.66 -2.14 16.09
N PHE A 74 -6.28 -2.06 17.27
CA PHE A 74 -7.59 -2.70 17.50
C PHE A 74 -8.72 -1.99 16.76
N ILE A 75 -8.75 -0.66 16.76
CA ILE A 75 -9.78 0.12 16.07
C ILE A 75 -9.60 -0.01 14.55
N GLY A 76 -8.37 0.16 14.05
CA GLY A 76 -8.07 0.02 12.63
C GLY A 76 -8.31 -1.38 12.11
N GLY A 77 -7.88 -2.41 12.84
CA GLY A 77 -8.09 -3.82 12.49
C GLY A 77 -9.56 -4.22 12.53
N GLY A 78 -10.29 -3.79 13.57
CA GLY A 78 -11.73 -4.02 13.69
C GLY A 78 -12.52 -3.34 12.57
N PHE A 79 -12.16 -2.10 12.23
CA PHE A 79 -12.77 -1.38 11.11
C PHE A 79 -12.47 -2.04 9.77
N ALA A 80 -11.23 -2.48 9.53
CA ALA A 80 -10.85 -3.19 8.32
C ALA A 80 -11.62 -4.52 8.18
N TRP A 81 -11.74 -5.28 9.26
CA TRP A 81 -12.53 -6.51 9.27
C TRP A 81 -14.01 -6.25 8.98
N TRP A 82 -14.61 -5.26 9.64
CA TRP A 82 -16.00 -4.86 9.41
C TRP A 82 -16.24 -4.40 7.97
N ALA A 83 -15.34 -3.61 7.40
CA ALA A 83 -15.43 -3.11 6.03
C ALA A 83 -15.34 -4.25 5.00
N VAL A 84 -14.41 -5.19 5.18
CA VAL A 84 -14.21 -6.34 4.28
C VAL A 84 -15.38 -7.32 4.33
N ASN A 85 -16.03 -7.48 5.49
CA ASN A 85 -17.18 -8.37 5.64
C ASN A 85 -18.51 -7.78 5.16
N LYS A 86 -18.55 -6.48 4.82
CA LYS A 86 -19.78 -5.83 4.36
C LYS A 86 -20.17 -6.34 2.97
N PRO A 87 -21.44 -6.77 2.73
CA PRO A 87 -21.81 -7.50 1.52
C PRO A 87 -21.53 -6.72 0.22
N ARG A 88 -21.83 -5.42 0.18
CA ARG A 88 -21.55 -4.57 -1.00
C ARG A 88 -20.07 -4.49 -1.34
N PHE A 89 -19.21 -4.39 -0.32
CA PHE A 89 -17.77 -4.29 -0.53
C PHE A 89 -17.18 -5.65 -0.93
N ALA A 90 -17.65 -6.73 -0.30
CA ALA A 90 -17.27 -8.09 -0.65
C ALA A 90 -17.63 -8.45 -2.10
N GLU A 91 -18.81 -8.04 -2.59
CA GLU A 91 -19.20 -8.23 -3.99
C GLU A 91 -18.35 -7.43 -4.96
N PHE A 92 -18.02 -6.18 -4.62
CA PHE A 92 -17.10 -5.37 -5.41
C PHE A 92 -15.72 -6.02 -5.54
N LEU A 93 -15.17 -6.54 -4.44
CA LEU A 93 -13.88 -7.25 -4.46
C LEU A 93 -13.94 -8.51 -5.34
N ILE A 94 -15.03 -9.27 -5.28
CA ILE A 94 -15.22 -10.46 -6.12
C ILE A 94 -15.32 -10.08 -7.60
N MET A 95 -16.06 -9.01 -7.93
CA MET A 95 -16.18 -8.51 -9.30
C MET A 95 -14.85 -7.97 -9.83
N THR A 96 -14.08 -7.27 -8.99
CA THR A 96 -12.74 -6.80 -9.36
C THR A 96 -11.80 -7.96 -9.61
N GLU A 97 -11.82 -9.01 -8.79
CA GLU A 97 -11.00 -10.21 -9.00
C GLU A 97 -11.34 -10.91 -10.32
N SER A 98 -12.64 -11.03 -10.65
CA SER A 98 -13.07 -11.66 -11.89
C SER A 98 -12.70 -10.83 -13.13
N GLU A 99 -12.65 -9.51 -13.00
CA GLU A 99 -12.18 -8.61 -14.06
C GLU A 99 -10.67 -8.69 -14.22
N MET A 100 -9.91 -8.69 -13.12
CA MET A 100 -8.44 -8.81 -13.14
C MET A 100 -7.97 -10.14 -13.73
N ARG A 101 -8.76 -11.21 -13.63
CA ARG A 101 -8.48 -12.49 -14.31
C ARG A 101 -8.58 -12.43 -15.83
N LYS A 102 -9.26 -11.42 -16.39
CA LYS A 102 -9.33 -11.20 -17.85
C LYS A 102 -8.12 -10.45 -18.39
N VAL A 103 -7.34 -9.80 -17.50
CA VAL A 103 -6.16 -9.04 -17.88
C VAL A 103 -5.02 -10.00 -18.23
N ASN A 104 -4.53 -9.89 -19.47
CA ASN A 104 -3.34 -10.60 -19.91
C ASN A 104 -2.10 -9.93 -19.31
N TRP A 105 -1.53 -10.53 -18.27
CA TRP A 105 -0.28 -10.05 -17.68
C TRP A 105 0.90 -10.32 -18.62
N PRO A 106 1.84 -9.36 -18.77
CA PRO A 106 3.01 -9.54 -19.61
C PRO A 106 3.85 -10.70 -19.10
N THR A 107 4.44 -11.45 -20.04
CA THR A 107 5.36 -12.53 -19.70
C THR A 107 6.61 -11.97 -19.02
N ARG A 108 7.29 -12.77 -18.19
CA ARG A 108 8.53 -12.35 -17.51
C ARG A 108 9.59 -11.80 -18.48
N GLN A 109 9.67 -12.37 -19.68
CA GLN A 109 10.59 -11.91 -20.73
C GLN A 109 10.23 -10.52 -21.27
N GLN A 110 8.94 -10.23 -21.45
CA GLN A 110 8.47 -8.90 -21.89
C GLN A 110 8.78 -7.84 -20.84
N VAL A 111 8.53 -8.14 -19.56
CA VAL A 111 8.83 -7.22 -18.45
C VAL A 111 10.32 -6.87 -18.43
N ILE A 112 11.20 -7.88 -18.53
CA ILE A 112 12.66 -7.67 -18.55
C ILE A 112 13.09 -6.83 -19.76
N ARG A 113 12.52 -7.10 -20.95
CA ARG A 113 12.87 -6.34 -22.15
C ARG A 113 12.47 -4.86 -22.02
N PHE A 114 11.29 -4.58 -21.48
CA PHE A 114 10.84 -3.21 -21.29
C PHE A 114 11.67 -2.48 -20.22
N THR A 115 12.01 -3.13 -19.11
CA THR A 115 12.86 -2.50 -18.08
C THR A 115 14.28 -2.26 -18.58
N GLN A 116 14.86 -3.18 -19.37
CA GLN A 116 16.18 -2.98 -19.99
C GLN A 116 16.21 -1.73 -20.87
N VAL A 117 15.19 -1.54 -21.72
CA VAL A 117 15.11 -0.34 -22.57
C VAL A 117 15.02 0.93 -21.73
N VAL A 118 14.20 0.93 -20.67
CA VAL A 118 14.03 2.11 -19.78
C VAL A 118 15.35 2.44 -19.06
N ILE A 119 16.08 1.43 -18.58
CA ILE A 119 17.37 1.62 -17.90
C ILE A 119 18.39 2.24 -18.86
N ILE A 120 18.52 1.69 -20.06
CA ILE A 120 19.47 2.20 -21.08
C ILE A 120 19.10 3.64 -21.46
N LEU A 121 17.81 3.91 -21.71
CA LEU A 121 17.34 5.24 -22.07
C LEU A 121 17.61 6.27 -20.96
N THR A 122 17.32 5.90 -19.71
CA THR A 122 17.54 6.79 -18.55
C THR A 122 19.03 7.08 -18.34
N LEU A 123 19.89 6.07 -18.49
CA LEU A 123 21.35 6.25 -18.39
C LEU A 123 21.89 7.12 -19.52
N LEU A 124 21.42 6.91 -20.75
CA LEU A 124 21.81 7.73 -21.89
C LEU A 124 21.36 9.19 -21.72
N LEU A 125 20.13 9.41 -21.26
CA LEU A 125 19.63 10.75 -20.97
C LEU A 125 20.46 11.42 -19.86
N GLY A 126 20.74 10.69 -18.77
CA GLY A 126 21.59 11.18 -17.68
C GLY A 126 23.01 11.53 -18.14
N LEU A 127 23.60 10.72 -19.03
CA LEU A 127 24.90 10.99 -19.63
C LEU A 127 24.88 12.26 -20.49
N ILE A 128 23.84 12.44 -21.32
CA ILE A 128 23.70 13.65 -22.14
C ILE A 128 23.60 14.89 -21.27
N ILE A 129 22.76 14.87 -20.24
CA ILE A 129 22.61 15.99 -19.30
C ILE A 129 23.97 16.28 -18.64
N TRP A 130 24.66 15.25 -18.16
CA TRP A 130 25.98 15.42 -17.54
C TRP A 130 27.02 16.04 -18.49
N LEU A 131 27.04 15.62 -19.77
CA LEU A 131 27.94 16.20 -20.77
C LEU A 131 27.62 17.67 -21.05
N VAL A 132 26.34 18.01 -21.15
CA VAL A 132 25.87 19.37 -21.37
C VAL A 132 26.24 20.25 -20.16
N ASP A 133 25.96 19.80 -18.95
CA ASP A 133 26.31 20.51 -17.71
C ASP A 133 27.82 20.73 -17.60
N ALA A 134 28.63 19.70 -17.85
CA ALA A 134 30.09 19.79 -17.84
C ALA A 134 30.59 20.77 -18.92
N GLY A 135 29.96 20.77 -20.10
CA GLY A 135 30.24 21.70 -21.19
C GLY A 135 29.95 23.15 -20.79
N PHE A 136 28.78 23.41 -20.21
CA PHE A 136 28.41 24.73 -19.69
C PHE A 136 29.37 25.20 -18.60
N VAL A 137 29.72 24.36 -17.63
CA VAL A 137 30.68 24.71 -16.58
C VAL A 137 32.04 25.08 -17.17
N ARG A 138 32.53 24.32 -18.15
CA ARG A 138 33.81 24.62 -18.81
C ARG A 138 33.73 25.92 -19.60
N PHE A 139 32.63 26.16 -20.30
CA PHE A 139 32.39 27.38 -21.07
C PHE A 139 32.32 28.64 -20.18
N PHE A 140 31.55 28.60 -19.09
CA PHE A 140 31.45 29.74 -18.17
C PHE A 140 32.76 30.04 -17.43
N LYS A 141 33.56 29.01 -17.09
CA LYS A 141 34.92 29.20 -16.56
C LYS A 141 35.84 29.88 -17.57
N TRP A 142 35.72 29.56 -18.85
CA TRP A 142 36.53 30.20 -19.89
C TRP A 142 36.18 31.69 -20.07
N ILE A 143 34.91 32.07 -19.88
CA ILE A 143 34.45 33.47 -19.89
C ILE A 143 34.79 34.21 -18.59
N GLY A 144 35.19 33.51 -17.52
CA GLY A 144 35.62 34.12 -16.25
C GLY A 144 34.46 34.57 -15.35
N ILE A 145 33.24 34.10 -15.60
CA ILE A 145 32.06 34.36 -14.75
C ILE A 145 32.05 33.41 -13.54
N LEU A 146 32.66 32.22 -13.69
CA LEU A 146 32.70 31.13 -12.71
C LEU A 146 34.13 30.75 -12.34
#